data_AF-A0A0F9L5C1-F1
#
_entry.id   AF-A0A0F9L5C1-F1
#
_cell.length_a   1.000
_cell.length_b   1.000
_cell.length_c   1.000
_cell.angle_alpha   90.00
_cell.angle_beta   90.00
_cell.angle_gamma   90.00
#
_symmetry.space_group_name_H-M   'P 1'
#
loop_
_entity.id
_entity.type
_entity.pdbx_description
1 polymer ?
#
loop_
_entity_poly.entity_id
_entity_poly.type
_entity_poly.pdbx_seq_one_letter_code
_entity_poly.pdbx_strand_id
1 'polypeptide(L)'
;MKTFIAILIALFLGGSAQAAITERVIYAGDTPLASDCQVTQTGLMELTVMPCFWTTTGQARIVPKEKVLNLTGAISRGDVEMLPDGKRVRGWLIDKQGNIIERSATYRVTPKAVLTITAGQKYVVYMLQGPGQTINIALMDPADRRPNTFIDYLVFNFNVPAGTTDLSAVAIEVFTVRPNFPPAKGLFEK
;
A
#
# COMPACT_ATOMS: atom_id res chain seq x y z
N MET A 1 -24.83 -20.23 43.97
CA MET A 1 -23.58 -20.34 43.18
C MET A 1 -23.76 -20.81 41.72
N LYS A 2 -24.98 -20.93 41.17
CA LYS A 2 -25.16 -21.33 39.75
C LYS A 2 -25.48 -20.17 38.80
N THR A 3 -25.95 -19.03 39.31
CA THR A 3 -26.32 -17.86 38.52
C THR A 3 -25.13 -16.95 38.15
N PHE A 4 -24.02 -17.02 38.88
CA PHE A 4 -22.83 -16.20 38.61
C PHE A 4 -21.99 -16.70 37.43
N ILE A 5 -22.06 -18.00 37.10
CA ILE A 5 -21.26 -18.58 36.01
C ILE A 5 -21.87 -18.24 34.64
N ALA A 6 -23.19 -18.08 34.55
CA ALA A 6 -23.87 -17.70 33.31
C ALA A 6 -23.55 -16.26 32.87
N ILE A 7 -23.34 -15.33 33.82
CA ILE A 7 -22.97 -13.94 33.51
C ILE A 7 -21.51 -13.84 33.07
N LEU A 8 -20.62 -14.68 33.62
CA LEU A 8 -19.22 -14.70 33.22
C LEU A 8 -19.01 -15.22 31.79
N ILE A 9 -19.85 -16.17 31.33
CA ILE A 9 -19.77 -16.73 29.97
C ILE A 9 -20.38 -15.77 28.93
N ALA A 10 -21.39 -14.97 29.29
CA ALA A 10 -21.94 -13.94 28.40
C ALA A 10 -20.95 -12.79 28.11
N LEU A 11 -19.98 -12.54 29.00
CA LEU A 11 -18.92 -11.54 28.82
C LEU A 11 -17.84 -11.96 27.81
N PHE A 12 -17.75 -13.25 27.46
CA PHE A 12 -16.78 -13.76 26.46
C PHE A 12 -17.39 -14.02 25.07
N LEU A 13 -18.69 -13.73 24.89
CA LEU A 13 -19.36 -13.78 23.59
C LEU A 13 -19.40 -12.42 22.88
N GLY A 14 -18.67 -11.43 23.38
CA GLY A 14 -18.31 -10.25 22.62
C GLY A 14 -17.34 -10.67 21.51
N GLY A 15 -17.87 -11.29 20.46
CA GLY A 15 -17.16 -11.41 19.19
C GLY A 15 -16.68 -10.01 18.85
N SER A 16 -15.38 -9.79 18.91
CA SER A 16 -14.76 -8.53 18.56
C SER A 16 -15.20 -8.24 17.13
N ALA A 17 -16.16 -7.32 16.99
CA ALA A 17 -16.55 -6.84 15.69
C ALA A 17 -15.28 -6.19 15.11
N GLN A 18 -14.74 -6.79 14.05
CA GLN A 18 -13.63 -6.21 13.32
C GLN A 18 -14.20 -5.24 12.29
N ALA A 19 -13.52 -4.13 12.05
CA ALA A 19 -13.85 -3.20 10.98
C ALA A 19 -14.04 -3.96 9.68
N ALA A 20 -15.10 -3.60 8.95
CA ALA A 20 -15.31 -4.06 7.58
C ALA A 20 -14.24 -3.43 6.69
N ILE A 21 -13.06 -4.04 6.66
CA ILE A 21 -11.94 -3.63 5.83
C ILE A 21 -12.12 -4.23 4.44
N THR A 22 -12.30 -3.35 3.45
CA THR A 22 -12.41 -3.75 2.05
C THR A 22 -11.07 -3.53 1.35
N GLU A 23 -10.49 -4.61 0.82
CA GLU A 23 -9.27 -4.52 0.02
C GLU A 23 -9.61 -4.03 -1.40
N ARG A 24 -8.96 -2.94 -1.82
CA ARG A 24 -9.02 -2.39 -3.17
C ARG A 24 -7.72 -2.71 -3.89
N VAL A 25 -7.79 -3.65 -4.84
CA VAL A 25 -6.62 -4.17 -5.53
C VAL A 25 -6.40 -3.45 -6.86
N ILE A 26 -5.20 -2.89 -7.05
CA ILE A 26 -4.71 -2.45 -8.36
C ILE A 26 -3.73 -3.49 -8.93
N TYR A 27 -3.91 -3.79 -10.21
CA TYR A 27 -3.00 -4.62 -11.00
C TYR A 27 -2.03 -3.72 -11.73
N ALA A 28 -0.75 -3.81 -11.38
CA ALA A 28 0.26 -2.89 -11.89
C ALA A 28 0.86 -3.28 -13.26
N GLY A 29 0.26 -4.28 -13.93
CA GLY A 29 0.71 -4.78 -15.22
C GLY A 29 2.19 -5.16 -15.21
N ASP A 30 2.96 -4.65 -16.17
CA ASP A 30 4.41 -4.89 -16.33
C ASP A 30 5.30 -3.99 -15.45
N THR A 31 4.70 -3.20 -14.54
CA THR A 31 5.48 -2.38 -13.62
C THR A 31 5.83 -3.19 -12.37
N PRO A 32 6.96 -2.90 -11.70
CA PRO A 32 7.36 -3.59 -10.49
C PRO A 32 6.60 -3.07 -9.26
N LEU A 33 5.63 -2.16 -9.45
CA LEU A 33 4.83 -1.59 -8.37
C LEU A 33 4.08 -2.71 -7.65
N ALA A 34 4.29 -2.79 -6.35
CA ALA A 34 3.74 -3.85 -5.54
C ALA A 34 3.59 -3.38 -4.09
N SER A 35 2.54 -3.87 -3.44
CA SER A 35 2.35 -3.78 -2.00
C SER A 35 1.72 -5.05 -1.49
N ASP A 36 2.23 -5.54 -0.38
CA ASP A 36 1.60 -6.59 0.42
C ASP A 36 1.15 -6.06 1.78
N CYS A 37 1.01 -4.73 1.92
CA CYS A 37 0.63 -4.13 3.19
C CYS A 37 -0.79 -4.51 3.59
N GLN A 38 -0.89 -5.13 4.77
CA GLN A 38 -2.15 -5.51 5.39
C GLN A 38 -2.45 -4.57 6.54
N VAL A 39 -3.67 -4.06 6.54
CA VAL A 39 -4.20 -3.24 7.62
C VAL A 39 -5.35 -4.00 8.27
N THR A 40 -5.31 -4.11 9.59
CA THR A 40 -6.36 -4.75 10.39
C THR A 40 -6.74 -3.86 11.55
N GLN A 41 -7.96 -4.02 12.06
CA GLN A 41 -8.33 -3.43 13.35
C GLN A 41 -7.89 -4.40 14.46
N THR A 42 -7.03 -3.93 15.37
CA THR A 42 -6.54 -4.74 16.51
C THR A 42 -7.07 -4.29 17.87
N GLY A 43 -7.68 -3.11 17.92
CA GLY A 43 -8.31 -2.52 19.09
C GLY A 43 -9.47 -1.63 18.68
N LEU A 44 -10.32 -1.23 19.63
CA LEU A 44 -11.57 -0.52 19.32
C LEU A 44 -11.35 0.71 18.41
N MET A 45 -10.36 1.54 18.71
CA MET A 45 -10.00 2.72 17.91
C MET A 45 -8.59 2.62 17.35
N GLU A 46 -8.15 1.39 17.03
CA GLU A 46 -6.78 1.12 16.59
C GLU A 46 -6.72 0.36 15.27
N LEU A 47 -6.01 0.93 14.30
CA LEU A 47 -5.60 0.23 13.09
C LEU A 47 -4.14 -0.20 13.22
N THR A 48 -3.86 -1.47 12.94
CA THR A 48 -2.51 -2.00 12.85
C THR A 48 -2.16 -2.25 11.39
N VAL A 49 -1.03 -1.70 10.97
CA VAL A 49 -0.35 -2.06 9.73
C VAL A 49 0.70 -3.11 10.05
N MET A 50 0.53 -4.30 9.48
CA MET A 50 1.49 -5.40 9.64
C MET A 50 2.78 -5.11 8.88
N PRO A 51 3.91 -5.73 9.26
CA PRO A 51 5.14 -5.61 8.48
C PRO A 51 4.90 -5.99 7.02
N CYS A 52 5.36 -5.14 6.11
CA CYS A 52 5.07 -5.27 4.69
C CYS A 52 6.13 -4.57 3.84
N PHE A 53 5.97 -4.66 2.53
CA PHE A 53 6.83 -4.12 1.51
C PHE A 53 6.04 -3.21 0.57
N TRP A 54 6.74 -2.21 0.06
CA TRP A 54 6.27 -1.37 -1.04
C TRP A 54 7.36 -1.25 -2.08
N THR A 55 7.08 -1.63 -3.32
CA THR A 55 8.01 -1.45 -4.44
C THR A 55 7.54 -0.30 -5.29
N THR A 56 8.39 0.69 -5.55
CA THR A 56 8.06 1.82 -6.44
C THR A 56 8.20 1.43 -7.91
N THR A 57 7.52 2.15 -8.80
CA THR A 57 7.70 1.98 -10.24
C THR A 57 9.08 2.43 -10.72
N GLY A 58 9.72 3.35 -10.01
CA GLY A 58 10.80 4.18 -10.55
C GLY A 58 10.32 5.04 -11.72
N GLN A 59 11.26 5.71 -12.39
CA GLN A 59 10.99 6.52 -13.58
C GLN A 59 11.49 5.79 -14.82
N ALA A 60 10.57 5.17 -15.56
CA ALA A 60 10.90 4.34 -16.72
C ALA A 60 9.91 4.49 -17.87
N ARG A 61 10.33 4.03 -19.06
CA ARG A 61 9.48 3.85 -20.24
C ARG A 61 9.53 2.41 -20.71
N ILE A 62 8.38 1.89 -21.12
CA ILE A 62 8.27 0.58 -21.76
C ILE A 62 8.25 0.80 -23.26
N VAL A 63 9.18 0.15 -23.97
CA VAL A 63 9.30 0.24 -25.44
C VAL A 63 9.51 -1.16 -26.05
N PRO A 64 9.16 -1.38 -27.32
CA PRO A 64 9.57 -2.59 -28.04
C PRO A 64 11.09 -2.73 -28.05
N LYS A 65 11.60 -3.95 -27.85
CA LYS A 65 13.05 -4.20 -27.73
C LYS A 65 13.82 -3.81 -29.00
N GLU A 66 13.16 -3.86 -30.16
CA GLU A 66 13.72 -3.52 -31.46
C GLU A 66 14.02 -2.02 -31.59
N LYS A 67 13.42 -1.18 -30.73
CA LYS A 67 13.70 0.27 -30.68
C LYS A 67 14.93 0.63 -29.83
N VAL A 68 15.54 -0.35 -29.16
CA VAL A 68 16.72 -0.11 -28.31
C VAL A 68 17.99 -0.42 -29.08
N LEU A 69 18.75 0.63 -29.40
CA LEU A 69 20.07 0.50 -30.01
C LEU A 69 21.03 -0.22 -29.05
N ASN A 70 21.76 -1.21 -29.57
CA ASN A 70 22.68 -2.05 -28.78
C ASN A 70 22.04 -2.60 -27.49
N LEU A 71 20.92 -3.31 -27.65
CA LEU A 71 20.14 -3.89 -26.56
C LEU A 71 21.00 -4.70 -25.56
N THR A 72 21.88 -5.58 -26.04
CA THR A 72 22.75 -6.39 -25.18
C THR A 72 23.64 -5.52 -24.30
N GLY A 73 24.22 -4.45 -24.86
CA GLY A 73 25.01 -3.49 -24.09
C GLY A 73 24.18 -2.71 -23.07
N ALA A 74 22.96 -2.29 -23.45
CA ALA A 74 22.05 -1.58 -22.55
C ALA A 74 21.61 -2.46 -21.35
N ILE A 75 21.33 -3.74 -21.58
CA ILE A 75 21.02 -4.71 -20.52
C ILE A 75 22.24 -4.90 -19.62
N SER A 76 23.43 -5.09 -20.19
CA SER A 76 24.66 -5.30 -19.41
C SER A 76 25.02 -4.12 -18.50
N ARG A 77 24.66 -2.89 -18.88
CA ARG A 77 24.83 -1.69 -18.04
C ARG A 77 23.68 -1.47 -17.06
N GLY A 78 22.60 -2.23 -17.19
CA GLY A 78 21.38 -2.09 -16.41
C GLY A 78 20.56 -0.85 -16.77
N ASP A 79 20.74 -0.27 -17.97
CA ASP A 79 19.96 0.86 -18.48
C ASP A 79 18.53 0.43 -18.82
N VAL A 80 18.39 -0.84 -19.21
CA VAL A 80 17.11 -1.46 -19.55
C VAL A 80 17.01 -2.85 -18.93
N GLU A 81 15.77 -3.31 -18.74
CA GLU A 81 15.43 -4.65 -18.27
C GLU A 81 14.43 -5.29 -19.25
N MET A 82 14.66 -6.58 -19.57
CA MET A 82 13.74 -7.33 -20.43
C MET A 82 12.45 -7.65 -19.68
N LEU A 83 11.29 -7.36 -20.28
CA LEU A 83 10.02 -7.76 -19.71
C LEU A 83 9.76 -9.25 -19.92
N PRO A 84 8.91 -9.89 -19.08
CA PRO A 84 8.64 -11.34 -19.16
C PRO A 84 8.12 -11.83 -20.51
N ASP A 85 7.53 -10.94 -21.32
CA ASP A 85 7.03 -11.28 -22.66
C ASP A 85 8.13 -11.45 -23.72
N GLY A 86 9.38 -11.08 -23.41
CA GLY A 86 10.53 -11.16 -24.32
C GLY A 86 10.46 -10.26 -25.56
N LYS A 87 9.47 -9.35 -25.64
CA LYS A 87 9.22 -8.45 -26.79
C LYS A 87 9.46 -6.99 -26.42
N ARG A 88 9.27 -6.64 -25.15
CA ARG A 88 9.39 -5.27 -24.66
C ARG A 88 10.49 -5.19 -23.62
N VAL A 89 11.00 -3.98 -23.45
CA VAL A 89 11.97 -3.64 -22.40
C VAL A 89 11.49 -2.43 -21.62
N ARG A 90 11.83 -2.42 -20.34
CA ARG A 90 11.69 -1.26 -19.46
C ARG A 90 13.04 -0.55 -19.41
N GLY A 91 13.09 0.68 -19.91
CA GLY A 91 14.29 1.53 -19.85
C GLY A 91 14.11 2.67 -18.86
N TRP A 92 15.12 2.94 -18.04
CA TRP A 92 15.07 4.01 -17.05
C TRP A 92 15.23 5.39 -17.70
N LEU A 93 14.53 6.38 -17.17
CA LEU A 93 14.72 7.77 -17.59
C LEU A 93 16.04 8.28 -17.05
N ILE A 94 16.77 8.99 -17.92
CA ILE A 94 18.05 9.60 -17.59
C ILE A 94 17.92 11.12 -17.52
N ASP A 95 18.69 11.74 -16.63
CA ASP A 95 18.84 13.18 -16.54
C ASP A 95 19.73 13.73 -17.68
N LYS A 96 19.98 15.04 -17.68
CA LYS A 96 20.81 15.71 -18.69
C LYS A 96 22.28 15.30 -18.62
N GLN A 97 22.71 14.73 -17.50
CA GLN A 97 24.07 14.28 -17.22
C GLN A 97 24.25 12.79 -17.57
N GLY A 98 23.19 12.11 -18.00
CA GLY A 98 23.19 10.68 -18.35
C GLY A 98 23.00 9.75 -17.16
N ASN A 99 22.67 10.26 -15.98
CA ASN A 99 22.38 9.43 -14.82
C ASN A 99 20.92 9.00 -14.81
N ILE A 100 20.65 7.80 -14.30
CA ILE A 100 19.28 7.34 -14.09
C ILE A 100 18.63 8.19 -13.00
N ILE A 101 17.47 8.77 -13.31
CA ILE A 101 16.72 9.63 -12.40
C ILE A 101 16.26 8.83 -11.16
N GLU A 102 15.61 7.69 -11.40
CA GLU A 102 15.09 6.84 -10.33
C GLU A 102 14.88 5.41 -10.83
N ARG A 103 15.52 4.45 -10.18
CA ARG A 103 15.21 3.02 -10.34
C ARG A 103 14.10 2.63 -9.37
N SER A 104 13.38 1.56 -9.69
CA SER A 104 12.48 0.93 -8.72
C SER A 104 13.23 0.57 -7.44
N ALA A 105 12.62 0.87 -6.30
CA ALA A 105 13.14 0.52 -4.99
C ALA A 105 12.06 -0.16 -4.17
N THR A 106 12.45 -1.17 -3.39
CA THR A 106 11.56 -1.83 -2.42
C THR A 106 11.88 -1.29 -1.03
N TYR A 107 10.86 -0.80 -0.35
CA TYR A 107 10.92 -0.31 1.02
C TYR A 107 10.16 -1.27 1.94
N ARG A 108 10.46 -1.23 3.23
CA ARG A 108 9.86 -2.11 4.24
C ARG A 108 9.21 -1.34 5.39
N VAL A 109 8.00 -1.72 5.77
CA VAL A 109 7.44 -1.40 7.09
C VAL A 109 7.96 -2.45 8.07
N THR A 110 8.85 -2.05 8.98
CA THR A 110 9.29 -2.87 10.11
C THR A 110 9.70 -1.96 11.27
N PRO A 111 9.18 -2.15 12.50
CA PRO A 111 8.20 -3.16 12.94
C PRO A 111 6.77 -2.81 12.50
N LYS A 112 5.76 -3.57 12.98
CA LYS A 112 4.34 -3.22 12.80
C LYS A 112 4.06 -1.80 13.29
N ALA A 113 3.14 -1.10 12.65
CA ALA A 113 2.70 0.23 13.06
C ALA A 113 1.28 0.17 13.64
N VAL A 114 1.06 0.79 14.80
CA VAL A 114 -0.26 0.91 15.43
C VAL A 114 -0.69 2.37 15.37
N LEU A 115 -1.87 2.62 14.83
CA LEU A 115 -2.44 3.95 14.62
C LEU A 115 -3.67 4.10 15.52
N THR A 116 -3.61 5.05 16.44
CA THR A 116 -4.76 5.42 17.26
C THR A 116 -5.61 6.46 16.52
N ILE A 117 -6.89 6.15 16.37
CA ILE A 117 -7.85 6.94 15.61
C ILE A 117 -8.77 7.71 16.57
N THR A 118 -9.04 8.99 16.29
CA THR A 118 -9.96 9.79 17.11
C THR A 118 -11.32 9.92 16.42
N ALA A 119 -12.40 9.89 17.21
CA ALA A 119 -13.74 10.10 16.70
C ALA A 119 -13.95 11.54 16.19
N GLY A 120 -14.93 11.72 15.29
CA GLY A 120 -15.34 13.02 14.78
C GLY A 120 -14.39 13.63 13.75
N GLN A 121 -13.46 12.86 13.21
CA GLN A 121 -12.46 13.31 12.25
C GLN A 121 -12.48 12.48 10.97
N LYS A 122 -11.87 13.04 9.93
CA LYS A 122 -11.62 12.35 8.67
C LYS A 122 -10.13 12.08 8.55
N TYR A 123 -9.77 10.89 8.11
CA TYR A 123 -8.38 10.48 8.04
C TYR A 123 -8.02 9.85 6.71
N VAL A 124 -6.71 9.86 6.47
CA VAL A 124 -6.05 9.01 5.50
C VAL A 124 -4.81 8.39 6.15
N VAL A 125 -4.47 7.17 5.73
CA VAL A 125 -3.22 6.51 6.13
C VAL A 125 -2.31 6.41 4.92
N TYR A 126 -1.06 6.84 5.08
CA TYR A 126 -0.09 6.87 3.99
C TYR A 126 1.29 6.41 4.45
N MET A 127 2.10 6.10 3.45
CA MET A 127 3.48 5.65 3.58
C MET A 127 4.42 6.83 3.41
N LEU A 128 5.41 6.86 4.29
CA LEU A 128 6.48 7.85 4.34
C LEU A 128 7.82 7.19 4.15
N GLN A 129 8.70 7.81 3.39
CA GLN A 129 10.08 7.40 3.29
C GLN A 129 10.77 7.58 4.64
N GLY A 130 11.34 6.49 5.15
CA GLY A 130 12.21 6.46 6.32
C GLY A 130 13.69 6.38 5.94
N PRO A 131 14.59 6.35 6.94
CA PRO A 131 16.02 6.16 6.71
C PRO A 131 16.30 4.78 6.10
N GLY A 132 17.16 4.73 5.07
CA GLY A 132 17.44 3.50 4.34
C GLY A 132 16.23 3.04 3.50
N GLN A 133 16.01 1.73 3.42
CA GLN A 133 14.86 1.13 2.73
C GLN A 133 13.70 0.87 3.70
N THR A 134 13.35 1.85 4.52
CA THR A 134 12.26 1.76 5.49
C THR A 134 11.09 2.66 5.11
N ILE A 135 9.89 2.24 5.52
CA ILE A 135 8.63 2.96 5.40
C ILE A 135 8.14 3.26 6.80
N ASN A 136 7.82 4.53 7.05
CA ASN A 136 7.03 4.93 8.20
C ASN A 136 5.56 5.04 7.79
N ILE A 137 4.65 4.72 8.70
CA ILE A 137 3.21 4.88 8.49
C ILE A 137 2.74 6.09 9.27
N ALA A 138 1.92 6.93 8.64
CA ALA A 138 1.36 8.11 9.27
C ALA A 138 -0.15 8.22 9.05
N LEU A 139 -0.81 8.82 10.03
CA LEU A 139 -2.22 9.22 10.02
C LEU A 139 -2.27 10.74 9.85
N MET A 140 -3.13 11.25 8.96
CA MET A 140 -3.26 12.68 8.69
C MET A 140 -4.69 13.04 8.31
N ASP A 141 -5.07 14.30 8.56
CA ASP A 141 -6.28 14.88 7.99
C ASP A 141 -6.09 15.00 6.46
N PRO A 142 -7.01 14.52 5.62
CA PRO A 142 -6.88 14.64 4.17
C PRO A 142 -6.76 16.07 3.63
N ALA A 143 -7.12 17.09 4.42
CA ALA A 143 -6.95 18.49 4.08
C ALA A 143 -5.52 19.00 4.27
N ASP A 144 -4.70 18.31 5.07
CA ASP A 144 -3.33 18.73 5.34
C ASP A 144 -2.43 18.53 4.12
N ARG A 145 -1.39 19.36 4.03
CA ARG A 145 -0.39 19.25 2.97
C ARG A 145 0.47 18.00 3.19
N ARG A 146 0.61 17.19 2.14
CA ARG A 146 1.50 16.02 2.15
C ARG A 146 2.95 16.43 2.42
N PRO A 147 3.67 15.69 3.27
CA PRO A 147 5.09 15.90 3.49
C PRO A 147 5.91 15.51 2.25
N ASN A 148 7.11 16.09 2.11
CA ASN A 148 8.00 15.80 0.98
C ASN A 148 8.48 14.33 0.94
N THR A 149 8.36 13.60 2.05
CA THR A 149 8.70 12.19 2.18
C THR A 149 7.54 11.25 1.87
N PHE A 150 6.40 11.78 1.40
CA PHE A 150 5.25 10.97 0.99
C PHE A 150 5.61 10.01 -0.15
N ILE A 151 5.26 8.74 0.02
CA ILE A 151 5.42 7.70 -1.00
C ILE A 151 4.09 7.47 -1.72
N ASP A 152 3.12 6.89 -1.01
CA ASP A 152 1.80 6.59 -1.54
C ASP A 152 0.78 6.40 -0.40
N TYR A 153 -0.49 6.26 -0.76
CA TYR A 153 -1.58 5.94 0.16
C TYR A 153 -1.61 4.45 0.50
N LEU A 154 -2.07 4.14 1.72
CA LEU A 154 -2.32 2.77 2.18
C LEU A 154 -3.80 2.55 2.50
N VAL A 155 -4.47 3.54 3.07
CA VAL A 155 -5.90 3.51 3.34
C VAL A 155 -6.50 4.75 2.69
N PHE A 156 -7.57 4.57 1.92
CA PHE A 156 -8.30 5.69 1.34
C PHE A 156 -8.98 6.52 2.42
N ASN A 157 -9.38 7.74 2.07
CA ASN A 157 -10.01 8.64 3.02
C ASN A 157 -11.25 7.99 3.66
N PHE A 158 -11.28 7.92 5.00
CA PHE A 158 -12.41 7.39 5.75
C PHE A 158 -12.86 8.40 6.82
N ASN A 159 -14.16 8.40 7.10
CA ASN A 159 -14.76 9.28 8.10
C ASN A 159 -15.04 8.49 9.37
N VAL A 160 -14.69 9.05 10.51
CA VAL A 160 -15.01 8.48 11.82
C VAL A 160 -16.04 9.39 12.49
N PRO A 161 -17.32 8.97 12.61
CA PRO A 161 -18.35 9.79 13.24
C PRO A 161 -17.99 10.23 14.66
N ALA A 162 -18.56 11.35 15.10
CA ALA A 162 -18.42 11.78 16.50
C ALA A 162 -19.10 10.76 17.43
N GLY A 163 -18.47 10.47 18.56
CA GLY A 163 -18.98 9.48 19.52
C GLY A 163 -18.69 8.03 19.17
N THR A 164 -18.02 7.74 18.04
CA THR A 164 -17.54 6.39 17.72
C THR A 164 -16.54 5.93 18.77
N THR A 165 -16.80 4.77 19.36
CA THR A 165 -15.89 4.12 20.30
C THR A 165 -15.25 2.87 19.72
N ASP A 166 -15.70 2.40 18.55
CA ASP A 166 -15.22 1.20 17.85
C ASP A 166 -15.27 1.42 16.33
N LEU A 167 -14.18 1.10 15.62
CA LEU A 167 -14.08 1.17 14.16
C LEU A 167 -14.83 0.05 13.43
N SER A 168 -15.40 -0.91 14.15
CA SER A 168 -16.12 -2.05 13.57
C SER A 168 -17.24 -1.67 12.60
N ALA A 169 -17.90 -0.53 12.85
CA ALA A 169 -18.96 0.01 12.00
C ALA A 169 -18.47 1.01 10.93
N VAL A 170 -17.17 1.28 10.86
CA VAL A 170 -16.57 2.21 9.90
C VAL A 170 -16.10 1.44 8.68
N ALA A 171 -16.57 1.84 7.49
CA ALA A 171 -16.08 1.31 6.24
C ALA A 171 -14.66 1.85 5.98
N ILE A 172 -13.69 0.93 5.91
CA ILE A 172 -12.28 1.26 5.71
C ILE A 172 -11.83 0.57 4.43
N GLU A 173 -11.33 1.34 3.48
CA GLU A 173 -10.84 0.81 2.22
C GLU A 173 -9.31 0.85 2.19
N VAL A 174 -8.70 -0.33 2.10
CA VAL A 174 -7.25 -0.50 2.09
C VAL A 174 -6.80 -0.69 0.66
N PHE A 175 -5.74 0.00 0.31
CA PHE A 175 -5.12 -0.06 -0.99
C PHE A 175 -4.04 -1.14 -1.03
N THR A 176 -4.17 -2.07 -1.98
CA THR A 176 -3.17 -3.10 -2.25
C THR A 176 -2.78 -3.08 -3.72
N VAL A 177 -1.50 -3.30 -4.01
CA VAL A 177 -0.99 -3.42 -5.38
C VAL A 177 -0.39 -4.79 -5.61
N ARG A 178 -0.93 -5.55 -6.56
CA ARG A 178 -0.39 -6.86 -6.93
C ARG A 178 0.53 -6.71 -8.15
N PRO A 179 1.80 -7.16 -8.09
CA PRO A 179 2.65 -7.19 -9.27
C PRO A 179 2.20 -8.31 -10.21
N ASN A 180 2.25 -8.06 -11.52
CA ASN A 180 2.06 -9.03 -12.60
C ASN A 180 0.83 -9.97 -12.48
N PHE A 181 -0.33 -9.59 -13.03
CA PHE A 181 -1.36 -10.51 -13.52
C PHE A 181 -2.19 -9.74 -14.58
N PRO A 182 -2.70 -10.37 -15.67
CA PRO A 182 -3.38 -9.65 -16.74
C PRO A 182 -4.55 -8.84 -16.16
N PRO A 183 -4.89 -7.67 -16.75
CA PRO A 183 -6.07 -6.92 -16.32
C PRO A 183 -7.24 -7.91 -16.27
N ALA A 184 -7.94 -7.97 -15.14
CA ALA A 184 -9.16 -8.75 -15.10
C ALA A 184 -10.01 -8.28 -16.28
N LYS A 185 -10.44 -9.21 -17.13
CA LYS A 185 -11.57 -8.96 -18.02
C LYS A 185 -12.74 -8.63 -17.08
N GLY A 186 -13.02 -7.35 -16.85
CA GLY A 186 -14.18 -6.89 -16.08
C GLY A 186 -13.96 -6.24 -14.71
N LEU A 187 -12.86 -5.51 -14.43
CA LEU A 187 -12.72 -4.78 -13.13
C LEU A 187 -13.68 -3.57 -12.92
N PHE A 188 -14.61 -3.34 -13.85
CA PHE A 188 -15.79 -2.47 -13.66
C PHE A 188 -17.11 -3.17 -14.03
N GLU A 189 -17.19 -4.50 -13.97
CA GLU A 189 -18.49 -5.15 -13.97
C GLU A 189 -19.03 -5.18 -12.54
N LYS A 190 -20.22 -4.60 -12.39
CA LYS A 190 -20.98 -4.43 -11.14
C LYS A 190 -21.34 -5.76 -10.49
#